data_AF-A0A7W0GMI7-F1
#
_entry.id   AF-A0A7W0GMI7-F1
#
_cell.length_a   1.000
_cell.length_b   1.000
_cell.length_c   1.000
_cell.angle_alpha   90.00
_cell.angle_beta   90.00
_cell.angle_gamma   90.00
#
_symmetry.space_group_name_H-M   'P 1'
#
loop_
_entity.id
_entity.type
_entity.pdbx_description
1 polymer ?
#
loop_
_entity_poly.entity_id
_entity_poly.type
_entity_poly.pdbx_seq_one_letter_code
_entity_poly.pdbx_strand_id
1 'polypeptide(L)'
;MSSDEDLLAAYAGGDARAFAELYERHERAIYRFFLRQGAATSAADDLLQETWLAVVRNAANFEPRAKFTTWLYTVARSKMIDHWRARDDTVSLAYFAGDAANDADESVLDIPAGDAHRPDHQVIARA
;
A
#
# COMPACT_ATOMS: atom_id res chain seq x y z
N MET A 1 1.83 12.92 28.27
CA MET A 1 2.10 12.28 26.96
C MET A 1 1.30 13.04 25.93
N SER A 2 1.95 13.57 24.90
CA SER A 2 1.28 14.25 23.78
C SER A 2 0.50 13.24 22.94
N SER A 3 -0.67 13.66 22.43
CA SER A 3 -1.44 12.82 21.50
C SER A 3 -0.69 12.65 20.17
N ASP A 4 -1.05 11.63 19.40
CA ASP A 4 -0.43 11.40 18.10
C ASP A 4 -0.75 12.55 17.13
N GLU A 5 -1.94 13.13 17.25
CA GLU A 5 -2.37 14.31 16.50
C GLU A 5 -1.52 15.55 16.86
N ASP A 6 -1.23 15.77 18.14
CA ASP A 6 -0.36 16.88 18.58
C ASP A 6 1.07 16.72 18.06
N LEU A 7 1.60 15.49 18.09
CA LEU A 7 2.94 15.18 17.58
C LEU A 7 3.03 15.42 16.07
N LEU A 8 2.01 15.02 15.31
CA LEU A 8 1.98 15.26 13.87
C LEU A 8 1.85 16.75 13.54
N ALA A 9 1.05 17.50 14.31
CA ALA A 9 0.93 18.95 14.17
C ALA A 9 2.24 19.68 14.52
N ALA A 10 2.92 19.27 15.58
CA ALA A 10 4.24 19.81 15.95
C ALA A 10 5.29 19.54 14.86
N TYR A 11 5.27 18.34 14.28
CA TYR A 11 6.13 18.00 13.14
C TYR A 11 5.83 18.86 11.91
N ALA A 12 4.55 19.08 11.58
CA ALA A 12 4.17 19.99 10.50
C ALA A 12 4.63 21.44 10.75
N GLY A 13 4.75 21.84 12.02
CA GLY A 13 5.34 23.10 12.46
C GLY A 13 6.88 23.14 12.47
N GLY A 14 7.56 22.05 12.12
CA GLY A 14 9.01 21.95 12.00
C GLY A 14 9.73 21.20 13.12
N ASP A 15 9.01 20.63 14.10
CA ASP A 15 9.63 19.83 15.16
C ASP A 15 9.92 18.39 14.70
N ALA A 16 11.14 18.15 14.22
CA ALA A 16 11.59 16.82 13.79
C ALA A 16 11.56 15.76 14.91
N ARG A 17 11.63 16.15 16.20
CA ARG A 17 11.58 15.19 17.30
C ARG A 17 10.20 14.61 17.49
N ALA A 18 9.16 15.41 17.20
CA ALA A 18 7.78 14.95 17.29
C ALA A 18 7.50 13.79 16.32
N PHE A 19 8.11 13.82 15.12
CA PHE A 19 8.02 12.71 14.18
C PHE A 19 8.72 11.45 14.68
N ALA A 20 9.91 11.57 15.29
CA ALA A 20 10.63 10.42 15.82
C ALA A 20 9.80 9.68 16.88
N GLU A 21 9.15 10.42 17.78
CA GLU A 21 8.25 9.83 18.79
C GLU A 21 7.03 9.14 18.13
N LEU A 22 6.44 9.76 17.11
CA LEU A 22 5.33 9.17 16.34
C LEU A 22 5.76 7.86 15.66
N TYR A 23 6.96 7.87 15.07
CA TYR A 23 7.55 6.73 14.38
C TYR A 23 7.77 5.56 15.34
N GLU A 24 8.47 5.78 16.46
CA GLU A 24 8.77 4.77 17.48
C GLU A 24 7.50 4.12 18.06
N ARG A 25 6.43 4.91 18.26
CA ARG A 25 5.15 4.41 18.78
C ARG A 25 4.47 3.41 17.84
N HIS A 26 4.56 3.62 16.52
CA HIS A 26 3.71 2.93 15.56
C HIS A 26 4.44 2.01 14.58
N GLU A 27 5.76 2.16 14.40
CA GLU A 27 6.55 1.41 13.41
C GLU A 27 6.32 -0.10 13.54
N ARG A 28 6.37 -0.63 14.77
CA ARG A 28 6.29 -2.05 15.04
C ARG A 28 4.90 -2.61 14.79
N ALA A 29 3.87 -1.79 14.99
CA ALA A 29 2.49 -2.18 14.74
C ALA A 29 2.21 -2.27 13.23
N ILE A 30 2.66 -1.26 12.47
CA ILE A 30 2.52 -1.21 11.02
C ILE A 30 3.35 -2.30 10.33
N TYR A 31 4.58 -2.53 10.78
CA TYR A 31 5.41 -3.61 10.27
C TYR A 31 4.75 -4.99 10.48
N ARG A 32 4.23 -5.26 11.70
CA ARG A 32 3.48 -6.50 11.97
C ARG A 32 2.19 -6.61 11.18
N PHE A 33 1.55 -5.49 10.87
CA PHE A 33 0.38 -5.47 10.00
C PHE A 33 0.75 -5.96 8.59
N PHE A 34 1.85 -5.49 8.00
CA PHE A 34 2.31 -5.99 6.70
C PHE A 34 2.59 -7.49 6.71
N LEU A 35 3.30 -7.98 7.72
CA LEU A 35 3.59 -9.42 7.85
C LEU A 35 2.31 -10.26 7.97
N ARG A 36 1.32 -9.80 8.75
CA ARG A 36 0.03 -10.49 8.90
C ARG A 36 -0.79 -10.55 7.61
N GLN A 37 -0.58 -9.58 6.72
CA GLN A 37 -1.24 -9.52 5.41
C GLN A 37 -0.48 -10.31 4.33
N GLY A 38 0.58 -11.04 4.69
CA GLY A 38 1.29 -11.95 3.79
C GLY A 38 2.50 -11.35 3.09
N ALA A 39 2.93 -10.13 3.45
CA ALA A 39 4.19 -9.59 2.92
C ALA A 39 5.39 -10.39 3.43
N ALA A 40 6.34 -10.68 2.55
CA ALA A 40 7.67 -11.15 2.95
C ALA A 40 8.40 -10.07 3.75
N THR A 41 9.37 -10.46 4.58
CA THR A 41 10.16 -9.53 5.43
C THR A 41 10.72 -8.34 4.65
N SER A 42 11.36 -8.57 3.50
CA SER A 42 11.90 -7.49 2.67
C SER A 42 10.82 -6.54 2.15
N ALA A 43 9.71 -7.09 1.67
CA ALA A 43 8.57 -6.29 1.22
C ALA A 43 7.93 -5.50 2.36
N ALA A 44 7.89 -6.05 3.57
CA ALA A 44 7.38 -5.36 4.75
C ALA A 44 8.26 -4.17 5.16
N ASP A 45 9.59 -4.29 5.06
CA ASP A 45 10.53 -3.19 5.30
C ASP A 45 10.35 -2.06 4.28
N ASP A 46 10.22 -2.40 3.00
CA ASP A 46 9.98 -1.43 1.93
C ASP A 46 8.63 -0.71 2.10
N LEU A 47 7.56 -1.47 2.36
CA LEU A 47 6.22 -0.93 2.61
C LEU A 47 6.18 -0.03 3.84
N LEU A 48 6.92 -0.38 4.90
CA LEU A 48 7.05 0.45 6.09
C LEU A 48 7.68 1.79 5.74
N GLN A 49 8.81 1.78 5.02
CA GLN A 49 9.48 3.01 4.57
C GLN A 49 8.56 3.86 3.70
N GLU A 50 7.91 3.28 2.70
CA GLU A 50 6.99 4.00 1.82
C GLU A 50 5.81 4.64 2.56
N THR A 51 5.29 3.93 3.57
CA THR A 51 4.20 4.41 4.42
C THR A 51 4.65 5.64 5.20
N TRP A 52 5.80 5.58 5.87
CA TRP A 52 6.32 6.72 6.64
C TRP A 52 6.73 7.90 5.76
N LEU A 53 7.29 7.65 4.58
CA LEU A 53 7.54 8.70 3.58
C LEU A 53 6.24 9.36 3.12
N ALA A 54 5.15 8.60 2.97
CA ALA A 54 3.84 9.16 2.64
C ALA A 54 3.25 9.96 3.81
N VAL A 55 3.46 9.54 5.06
CA VAL A 55 3.08 10.30 6.25
C VAL A 55 3.80 11.63 6.28
N VAL A 56 5.13 11.65 6.11
CA VAL A 56 5.94 12.87 6.08
C VAL A 56 5.44 13.85 5.02
N ARG A 57 5.19 13.37 3.79
CA ARG A 57 4.71 14.22 2.69
C ARG A 57 3.32 14.80 2.93
N ASN A 58 2.47 14.12 3.69
CA ASN A 58 1.09 14.53 3.92
C ASN A 58 0.84 15.10 5.32
N ALA A 59 1.86 15.19 6.18
CA ALA A 59 1.71 15.64 7.56
C ALA A 59 1.08 17.04 7.66
N ALA A 60 1.50 17.97 6.80
CA ALA A 60 0.96 19.33 6.75
C ALA A 60 -0.51 19.41 6.29
N ASN A 61 -0.99 18.39 5.58
CA ASN A 61 -2.36 18.32 5.06
C ASN A 61 -3.27 17.45 5.95
N PHE A 62 -2.75 16.91 7.06
CA PHE A 62 -3.54 16.09 7.96
C PHE A 62 -4.55 16.95 8.71
N GLU A 63 -5.83 16.63 8.54
CA GLU A 63 -6.90 17.21 9.31
C GLU A 63 -7.40 16.20 10.36
N PRO A 64 -7.46 16.56 11.67
CA PRO A 64 -7.83 15.66 12.76
C PRO A 64 -9.34 15.38 12.81
N ARG A 65 -9.96 15.11 11.67
CA ARG A 65 -11.35 14.62 11.55
C ARG A 65 -11.45 13.13 11.88
N ALA A 66 -10.34 12.40 11.79
CA ALA A 66 -10.20 11.01 12.17
C ALA A 66 -8.94 10.84 13.01
N LYS A 67 -8.88 9.77 13.82
CA LYS A 67 -7.69 9.42 14.59
C LYS A 67 -6.49 9.22 13.66
N PHE A 68 -5.31 9.67 14.08
CA PHE A 68 -4.07 9.48 13.34
C PHE A 68 -3.85 8.01 12.95
N THR A 69 -4.09 7.09 13.88
CA THR A 69 -3.95 5.64 13.63
C THR A 69 -4.83 5.16 12.48
N THR A 70 -6.11 5.57 12.42
CA THR A 70 -7.01 5.22 11.32
C THR A 70 -6.46 5.70 9.97
N TRP A 71 -5.96 6.93 9.94
CA TRP A 71 -5.35 7.49 8.74
C TRP A 71 -4.06 6.74 8.35
N LEU A 72 -3.18 6.44 9.32
CA LEU A 72 -1.94 5.69 9.11
C LEU A 72 -2.20 4.30 8.50
N TYR A 73 -3.17 3.55 9.03
CA TYR A 73 -3.53 2.24 8.48
C TYR A 73 -4.16 2.36 7.08
N THR A 74 -4.85 3.46 6.78
CA THR A 74 -5.36 3.73 5.43
C THR A 74 -4.20 3.91 4.45
N VAL A 75 -3.20 4.71 4.81
CA VAL A 75 -1.98 4.89 4.00
C VAL A 75 -1.25 3.55 3.81
N ALA A 76 -1.03 2.80 4.89
CA ALA A 76 -0.38 1.49 4.85
C ALA A 76 -1.12 0.50 3.94
N ARG A 77 -2.46 0.46 4.03
CA ARG A 77 -3.29 -0.40 3.17
C ARG A 77 -3.18 0.00 1.70
N SER A 78 -3.20 1.29 1.38
CA SER A 78 -3.00 1.77 0.02
C SER A 78 -1.65 1.32 -0.53
N LYS A 79 -0.56 1.47 0.25
CA LYS A 79 0.79 1.00 -0.15
C LYS A 79 0.84 -0.49 -0.42
N MET A 80 0.19 -1.28 0.41
CA MET A 80 0.15 -2.71 0.19
C MET A 80 -0.65 -3.10 -1.06
N ILE A 81 -1.78 -2.44 -1.32
CA ILE A 81 -2.55 -2.69 -2.55
C ILE A 81 -1.72 -2.34 -3.79
N ASP A 82 -1.01 -1.21 -3.77
CA ASP A 82 -0.14 -0.80 -4.86
C ASP A 82 1.00 -1.81 -5.08
N HIS A 83 1.59 -2.33 -4.00
CA HIS A 83 2.62 -3.37 -4.07
C HIS A 83 2.12 -4.66 -4.72
N TRP A 84 0.93 -5.16 -4.33
CA TRP A 84 0.37 -6.38 -4.93
C TRP A 84 -0.01 -6.17 -6.40
N ARG A 85 -0.58 -5.02 -6.75
CA ARG A 85 -0.88 -4.67 -8.15
C ARG A 85 0.38 -4.67 -9.02
N ALA A 86 1.44 -4.00 -8.56
CA ALA A 86 2.70 -3.95 -9.30
C ALA A 86 3.33 -5.35 -9.45
N ARG A 87 3.15 -6.22 -8.46
CA ARG A 87 3.66 -7.59 -8.47
C ARG A 87 2.90 -8.46 -9.47
N ASP A 88 1.58 -8.35 -9.54
CA ASP A 88 0.76 -9.05 -10.54
C ASP A 88 1.10 -8.58 -11.96
N ASP A 89 1.27 -7.27 -12.18
CA ASP A 89 1.71 -6.71 -13.47
C ASP A 89 3.10 -7.23 -13.88
N THR A 90 4.02 -7.32 -12.92
CA THR A 90 5.38 -7.85 -13.16
C THR A 90 5.35 -9.33 -13.51
N VAL A 91 4.53 -10.13 -12.81
CA VAL A 91 4.37 -11.56 -13.11
C VAL A 91 3.73 -11.76 -14.48
N SER A 92 2.72 -10.96 -14.82
CA SER A 92 2.07 -10.97 -16.14
C SER A 92 3.08 -10.68 -17.25
N LEU A 93 3.85 -9.58 -17.14
CA LEU A 93 4.88 -9.23 -18.11
C LEU A 93 5.98 -10.30 -18.21
N ALA A 94 6.42 -10.86 -17.08
CA ALA A 94 7.43 -11.92 -17.06
C ALA A 94 6.94 -13.20 -17.75
N TYR A 95 5.65 -13.54 -17.62
CA TYR A 95 5.04 -14.65 -18.34
C TYR A 95 5.06 -14.42 -19.85
N PHE A 96 4.61 -13.24 -20.31
CA PHE A 96 4.67 -12.88 -21.73
C PHE A 96 6.10 -12.79 -22.29
N ALA A 97 7.07 -12.34 -21.48
CA ALA A 97 8.46 -12.23 -21.90
C ALA A 97 9.21 -13.58 -21.92
N GLY A 98 8.82 -14.54 -21.06
CA GLY A 98 9.39 -15.89 -21.03
C GLY A 98 9.01 -16.74 -22.24
N ASP A 99 7.83 -16.51 -22.81
CA ASP A 99 7.35 -17.21 -24.00
C ASP A 99 8.08 -16.76 -25.28
N ALA A 100 8.43 -15.47 -25.38
CA ALA A 100 9.16 -14.91 -26.53
C ALA A 100 10.62 -15.40 -26.66
N ALA A 101 11.15 -16.08 -25.65
CA ALA A 101 12.51 -16.64 -25.65
C ALA A 101 12.55 -18.14 -25.97
N ASN A 102 11.40 -18.81 -26.13
CA ASN A 102 11.31 -20.24 -26.37
C ASN A 102 10.49 -20.57 -27.64
N ASP A 103 10.78 -19.90 -28.75
CA ASP A 103 10.29 -20.33 -30.07
C ASP A 103 11.26 -21.34 -30.69
N ALA A 104 11.20 -22.57 -30.17
CA ALA A 104 11.40 -23.79 -30.94
C ALA A 104 10.75 -24.97 -30.20
N ASP A 105 9.47 -25.19 -30.51
CA ASP A 105 8.69 -26.45 -30.43
C ASP A 105 7.49 -26.51 -29.45
N GLU A 106 6.42 -27.14 -29.93
CA GLU A 106 4.99 -27.00 -29.61
C GLU A 106 4.52 -27.33 -28.17
N SER A 107 3.61 -26.50 -27.62
CA SER A 107 2.15 -26.83 -27.55
C SER A 107 1.40 -25.77 -26.73
N VAL A 108 0.38 -25.19 -27.35
CA VAL A 108 -0.52 -24.20 -26.75
C VAL A 108 -1.34 -24.87 -25.65
N LEU A 109 -1.12 -24.50 -24.40
CA LEU A 109 -2.01 -24.84 -23.28
C LEU A 109 -3.01 -23.70 -23.06
N ASP A 110 -4.28 -24.05 -23.21
CA ASP A 110 -5.48 -23.25 -22.99
C ASP A 110 -5.49 -22.64 -21.57
N ILE A 111 -5.39 -21.32 -21.46
CA ILE A 111 -5.66 -20.60 -20.20
C ILE A 111 -7.16 -20.32 -20.17
N PRO A 112 -7.96 -20.97 -19.31
CA PRO A 112 -9.33 -20.58 -19.14
C PRO A 112 -9.34 -19.18 -18.51
N ALA A 113 -9.92 -18.23 -19.25
CA ALA A 113 -10.19 -16.89 -18.76
C ALA A 113 -10.99 -16.99 -17.45
N GLY A 114 -10.34 -16.68 -16.33
CA GLY A 114 -10.97 -16.60 -15.03
C GLY A 114 -12.10 -15.58 -15.09
N ASP A 115 -13.30 -16.07 -14.82
CA ASP A 115 -14.57 -15.37 -14.79
C ASP A 115 -14.46 -14.02 -14.06
N ALA A 116 -14.42 -12.93 -14.84
CA ALA A 116 -14.52 -11.58 -14.33
C ALA A 116 -15.98 -11.32 -13.91
N HIS A 117 -16.36 -11.85 -12.73
CA HIS A 117 -17.60 -11.46 -12.08
C HIS A 117 -17.49 -9.99 -11.63
N ARG A 118 -17.76 -9.06 -12.56
CA ARG A 118 -18.18 -7.69 -12.22
C ARG A 118 -19.60 -7.79 -11.66
N PRO A 119 -19.87 -7.39 -10.40
CA PRO A 119 -21.24 -7.08 -10.04
C PRO A 119 -21.67 -5.83 -10.80
N ASP A 120 -22.82 -5.95 -11.46
CA ASP A 120 -23.45 -4.91 -12.27
C ASP A 120 -23.63 -3.60 -11.48
N HIS A 121 -22.84 -2.58 -11.83
CA HIS A 121 -23.22 -1.20 -11.56
C HIS A 121 -24.07 -0.71 -12.73
N GLN A 122 -25.37 -0.98 -12.67
CA GLN A 122 -26.35 -0.26 -13.47
C GLN A 122 -26.28 1.23 -13.11
N VAL A 123 -25.72 2.00 -14.03
CA VAL A 123 -25.95 3.43 -14.16
C VAL A 123 -27.40 3.60 -14.58
N ILE A 124 -28.22 4.18 -13.71
CA ILE A 124 -29.47 4.82 -14.15
C ILE A 124 -29.22 6.32 -14.13
N ALA A 125 -29.25 6.90 -15.32
CA ALA A 125 -29.16 8.32 -15.56
C ALA A 125 -30.42 9.06 -15.05
N ARG A 126 -30.18 10.27 -14.53
CA ARG A 126 -31.03 11.48 -14.52
C ARG A 126 -32.56 11.35 -14.65
N ALA A 127 -33.24 12.00 -13.71
CA ALA A 127 -34.22 13.06 -13.99
C ALA A 127 -34.02 14.20 -12.98
#